data_AF-W2UPP3-F1
#
_entry.id   AF-W2UPP3-F1
#
_cell.length_a   1.000
_cell.length_b   1.000
_cell.length_c   1.000
_cell.angle_alpha   90.00
_cell.angle_beta   90.00
_cell.angle_gamma   90.00
#
_symmetry.space_group_name_H-M   'P 1'
#
loop_
_entity.id
_entity.type
_entity.pdbx_description
1 polymer ?
#
loop_
_entity_poly.entity_id
_entity_poly.type
_entity_poly.pdbx_seq_one_letter_code
_entity_poly.pdbx_strand_id
1 'polypeptide(L)'
;MRKNNLHKANNFKIPKGYFDNLEDDIFDKISTQECHIPRTYSFKTPKGYFNNIEDRVETQLPSDKSIISLYQRNKTRFITVASIAAVFILVLSIINPFAPKTSMENIPVTEVEEYINTNYTSLFSLDIEDYFSSEEEIDQVQILNNTITEEELIEYLNENIDPYEELTITQ
;
A
#
# COMPACT_ATOMS: atom_id res chain seq x y z
N MET A 1 14.97 34.01 -5.16
CA MET A 1 14.69 34.61 -3.85
C MET A 1 14.94 36.11 -3.93
N ARG A 2 13.90 36.95 -3.76
CA ARG A 2 14.04 38.42 -3.75
C ARG A 2 14.35 38.86 -2.31
N LYS A 3 15.50 39.52 -2.10
CA LYS A 3 15.86 40.13 -0.82
C LYS A 3 15.24 41.52 -0.76
N ASN A 4 14.20 41.69 0.06
CA ASN A 4 13.56 43.00 0.28
C ASN A 4 14.38 43.76 1.33
N ASN A 5 15.22 44.71 0.88
CA ASN A 5 16.02 45.57 1.74
C ASN A 5 15.17 46.72 2.31
N LEU A 6 14.34 46.45 3.33
CA LEU A 6 13.49 47.47 3.97
C LEU A 6 14.22 48.41 4.95
N HIS A 7 15.50 48.20 5.23
CA HIS A 7 16.27 49.13 6.06
C HIS A 7 16.92 50.21 5.19
N LYS A 8 16.10 51.08 4.61
CA LYS A 8 16.57 52.39 4.18
C LYS A 8 16.91 53.13 5.47
N ALA A 9 18.20 53.35 5.72
CA ALA A 9 18.66 54.17 6.84
C ALA A 9 17.84 55.47 6.83
N ASN A 10 17.04 55.68 7.88
CA ASN A 10 16.30 56.92 8.02
C ASN A 10 17.33 58.02 8.20
N ASN A 11 17.53 58.84 7.18
CA ASN A 11 18.48 59.96 7.17
C ASN A 11 18.03 61.12 8.06
N PHE A 12 17.19 60.85 9.06
CA PHE A 12 16.66 61.85 9.97
C PHE A 12 17.70 62.13 11.05
N LYS A 13 18.48 63.19 10.84
CA LYS A 13 19.41 63.70 11.85
C LYS A 13 18.72 64.82 12.60
N ILE A 14 18.59 64.66 13.91
CA ILE A 14 18.12 65.74 14.78
C ILE A 14 19.24 66.78 14.98
N PRO A 15 18.91 68.07 15.16
CA PRO A 15 19.87 69.09 15.54
C PRO A 15 20.58 68.73 16.86
N LYS A 16 21.85 69.13 16.98
CA LYS A 16 22.61 68.95 18.21
C LYS A 16 21.96 69.77 19.33
N GLY A 17 21.65 69.12 20.44
CA GLY A 17 21.01 69.75 21.60
C GLY A 17 19.50 69.96 21.49
N TYR A 18 18.83 69.33 20.51
CA TYR A 18 17.37 69.43 20.35
C TYR A 18 16.58 69.08 21.63
N PHE A 19 17.04 68.07 22.39
CA PHE A 19 16.36 67.65 23.61
C PHE A 19 16.78 68.42 24.85
N ASP A 20 17.88 69.18 24.80
CA ASP A 20 18.43 69.87 25.97
C ASP A 20 17.54 71.04 26.41
N ASN A 21 16.88 71.70 25.45
CA ASN A 21 15.97 72.83 25.71
C ASN A 21 14.51 72.53 25.34
N LEU A 22 14.18 71.27 25.00
CA LEU A 22 12.85 70.91 24.51
C LEU A 22 11.76 71.21 25.55
N GLU A 23 12.04 70.96 26.82
CA GLU A 23 11.10 71.22 27.92
C GLU A 23 10.81 72.72 28.04
N ASP A 24 11.86 73.54 28.13
CA ASP A 24 11.74 74.99 28.23
C ASP A 24 11.05 75.58 27.00
N ASP A 25 11.40 75.13 25.79
CA ASP A 25 10.78 75.56 24.54
C ASP A 25 9.27 75.21 24.49
N ILE A 26 8.88 74.05 25.02
CA ILE A 26 7.46 73.65 25.10
C ILE A 26 6.73 74.53 26.10
N PHE A 27 7.28 74.73 27.30
CA PHE A 27 6.65 75.55 28.34
C PHE A 27 6.54 77.02 27.95
N ASP A 28 7.56 77.56 27.29
CA ASP A 28 7.56 78.92 26.77
C ASP A 28 6.49 79.09 25.70
N LYS A 29 6.39 78.16 24.73
CA LYS A 29 5.33 78.17 23.71
C LYS A 29 3.92 78.04 24.27
N ILE A 30 3.72 77.26 25.33
CA ILE A 30 2.38 77.12 25.96
C ILE A 30 2.02 78.38 26.75
N SER A 31 3.01 79.09 27.29
CA SER A 31 2.81 80.24 28.18
C SER A 31 2.77 81.58 27.46
N THR A 32 3.53 81.75 26.36
CA THR A 32 3.63 83.01 25.59
C THR A 32 2.67 83.08 24.41
N GLN A 33 2.31 81.94 23.82
CA GLN A 33 1.35 81.88 22.74
C GLN A 33 -0.04 81.71 23.36
N GLU A 34 -0.94 82.68 23.13
CA GLU A 34 -2.38 82.40 23.27
C GLU A 34 -2.62 81.12 22.48
N CYS A 35 -2.86 80.03 23.19
CA CYS A 35 -2.94 78.74 22.57
C CYS A 35 -4.11 78.81 21.60
N HIS A 36 -3.82 79.00 20.31
CA HIS A 36 -4.79 78.95 19.21
C HIS A 36 -5.21 77.49 19.00
N ILE A 37 -5.50 76.79 20.09
CA ILE A 37 -6.31 75.59 20.07
C ILE A 37 -7.71 76.11 19.78
N PRO A 38 -8.24 75.92 18.56
CA PRO A 38 -9.61 76.29 18.26
C PRO A 38 -10.53 75.66 19.32
N ARG A 39 -11.26 76.50 20.07
CA ARG A 39 -12.23 76.05 21.08
C ARG A 39 -13.36 75.22 20.47
N THR A 40 -13.51 75.30 19.15
CA THR A 40 -14.31 74.40 18.34
C THR A 40 -13.54 73.11 18.12
N TYR A 41 -14.05 72.03 18.72
CA TYR A 41 -13.67 70.64 18.46
C TYR A 41 -13.36 70.41 16.98
N SER A 42 -12.08 70.49 16.61
CA SER A 42 -11.62 70.38 15.23
C SER A 42 -11.54 68.93 14.77
N PHE A 43 -11.82 68.00 15.67
CA PHE A 43 -11.95 66.57 15.42
C PHE A 43 -13.41 66.17 15.22
N LYS A 44 -14.15 66.92 14.39
CA LYS A 44 -15.44 66.44 13.89
C LYS A 44 -15.17 65.47 12.75
N THR A 45 -15.67 64.25 12.88
CA THR A 45 -15.63 63.29 11.77
C THR A 45 -16.45 63.83 10.60
N PRO A 46 -16.03 63.57 9.35
CA PRO A 46 -16.83 63.92 8.18
C PRO A 46 -18.25 63.37 8.29
N LYS A 47 -19.23 64.10 7.75
CA LYS A 47 -20.62 63.66 7.74
C LYS A 47 -20.72 62.29 7.04
N GLY A 48 -21.23 61.29 7.76
CA GLY A 48 -21.38 59.92 7.24
C GLY A 48 -20.13 59.03 7.35
N TYR A 49 -19.06 59.45 8.04
CA TYR A 49 -17.84 58.65 8.24
C TYR A 49 -18.12 57.23 8.75
N PHE A 50 -19.02 57.10 9.73
CA PHE A 50 -19.38 55.81 10.32
C PHE A 50 -20.43 55.03 9.53
N ASN A 51 -21.09 55.64 8.54
CA ASN A 51 -22.15 54.97 7.78
C ASN A 51 -21.59 53.94 6.80
N ASN A 52 -20.39 54.20 6.26
CA ASN A 52 -19.78 53.38 5.20
C ASN A 52 -18.49 52.69 5.70
N ILE A 53 -18.25 52.67 7.02
CA ILE A 53 -17.03 52.08 7.56
C ILE A 53 -17.02 50.56 7.37
N GLU A 54 -18.18 49.92 7.49
CA GLU A 54 -18.38 48.48 7.30
C GLU A 54 -18.07 48.09 5.84
N ASP A 55 -18.67 48.77 4.87
CA ASP A 55 -18.39 48.56 3.44
C ASP A 55 -16.91 48.78 3.08
N ARG A 56 -16.27 49.80 3.69
CA ARG A 56 -14.84 50.09 3.47
C ARG A 56 -13.94 49.02 4.08
N VAL A 57 -14.33 48.41 5.19
CA VAL A 57 -13.59 47.31 5.80
C VAL A 57 -13.78 46.04 4.98
N GLU A 58 -15.00 45.72 4.56
CA GLU A 58 -15.27 44.55 3.72
C GLU A 58 -14.56 44.61 2.36
N THR A 59 -14.49 45.78 1.73
CA THR A 59 -13.76 45.97 0.46
C THR A 59 -12.24 45.95 0.61
N GLN A 60 -11.71 46.25 1.80
CA GLN A 60 -10.27 46.20 2.10
C GLN A 60 -9.82 44.85 2.64
N LEU A 61 -10.75 44.00 3.09
CA LEU A 61 -10.45 42.63 3.44
C LEU A 61 -10.15 41.85 2.14
N PRO A 62 -9.03 41.12 2.06
CA PRO A 62 -8.75 40.28 0.90
C PRO A 62 -9.87 39.23 0.77
N SER A 63 -10.61 39.27 -0.34
CA SER A 63 -11.73 38.37 -0.64
C SER A 63 -11.32 36.88 -0.77
N ASP A 64 -10.05 36.56 -0.67
CA ASP A 64 -9.57 35.20 -0.86
C ASP A 64 -9.17 34.57 0.46
N LYS A 65 -10.16 34.09 1.22
CA LYS A 65 -9.92 32.84 1.96
C LYS A 65 -9.95 31.71 0.94
N SER A 66 -8.84 31.54 0.22
CA SER A 66 -8.64 30.40 -0.66
C SER A 66 -8.53 29.14 0.21
N ILE A 67 -9.67 28.50 0.49
CA ILE A 67 -9.70 27.16 1.06
C ILE A 67 -9.27 26.22 -0.07
N ILE A 68 -7.97 26.11 -0.28
CA ILE A 68 -7.43 25.18 -1.27
C ILE A 68 -7.68 23.75 -0.79
N SER A 69 -8.56 23.02 -1.47
CA SER A 69 -8.78 21.61 -1.20
C SER A 69 -7.52 20.81 -1.59
N LEU A 70 -6.79 20.29 -0.59
CA LEU A 70 -5.55 19.51 -0.81
C LEU A 70 -5.80 18.26 -1.67
N TYR A 71 -7.03 17.72 -1.62
CA TYR A 71 -7.44 16.51 -2.32
C TYR A 71 -7.51 16.68 -3.85
N GLN A 72 -7.68 17.91 -4.35
CA GLN A 72 -7.93 18.14 -5.77
C GLN A 72 -6.64 18.28 -6.60
N ARG A 73 -5.52 18.60 -5.94
CA ARG A 73 -4.25 18.92 -6.62
C ARG A 73 -3.48 17.69 -7.11
N ASN A 74 -3.72 16.51 -6.52
CA ASN A 74 -2.90 15.32 -6.75
C ASN A 74 -3.67 14.09 -7.30
N LYS A 75 -4.94 14.21 -7.71
CA LYS A 75 -5.74 13.07 -8.19
C LYS A 75 -5.04 12.29 -9.32
N THR A 76 -4.40 12.99 -10.26
CA THR A 76 -3.64 12.36 -11.35
C THR A 76 -2.43 11.59 -10.85
N ARG A 77 -1.74 12.07 -9.80
CA ARG A 77 -0.62 11.35 -9.18
C ARG A 77 -1.08 10.10 -8.44
N PHE A 78 -2.21 10.17 -7.75
CA PHE A 78 -2.82 9.00 -7.12
C PHE A 78 -3.22 7.93 -8.16
N ILE A 79 -3.81 8.34 -9.28
CA ILE A 79 -4.16 7.42 -10.37
C ILE A 79 -2.91 6.78 -10.97
N THR A 80 -1.85 7.56 -11.27
CA THR A 80 -0.61 7.01 -11.83
C THR A 80 0.07 6.03 -10.89
N VAL A 81 0.10 6.31 -9.57
CA VAL A 81 0.69 5.41 -8.57
C VAL A 81 -0.15 4.14 -8.43
N ALA A 82 -1.48 4.26 -8.44
CA ALA A 82 -2.38 3.11 -8.39
C ALA A 82 -2.23 2.18 -9.60
N SER A 83 -2.09 2.73 -10.81
CA SER A 83 -1.85 1.92 -12.02
C SER A 83 -0.53 1.16 -11.95
N ILE A 84 0.54 1.78 -11.46
CA ILE A 84 1.85 1.11 -11.26
C ILE A 84 1.71 -0.01 -10.23
N ALA A 85 1.06 0.25 -9.09
CA ALA A 85 0.84 -0.75 -8.07
C ALA A 85 0.01 -1.95 -8.58
N ALA A 86 -1.03 -1.71 -9.38
CA ALA A 86 -1.84 -2.76 -9.99
C ALA A 86 -1.03 -3.66 -10.93
N VAL A 87 -0.13 -3.09 -11.74
CA VAL A 87 0.78 -3.86 -12.59
C VAL A 87 1.73 -4.70 -11.73
N PHE A 88 2.29 -4.14 -10.66
CA PHE A 88 3.14 -4.89 -9.73
C PHE A 88 2.40 -6.05 -9.06
N ILE A 89 1.15 -5.84 -8.64
CA ILE A 89 0.31 -6.90 -8.05
C ILE A 89 0.04 -8.01 -9.08
N LEU A 90 -0.28 -7.64 -10.33
CA LEU A 90 -0.50 -8.61 -11.41
C LEU A 90 0.76 -9.44 -11.67
N VAL A 91 1.93 -8.79 -11.75
CA VAL A 91 3.22 -9.47 -11.94
C VAL A 91 3.56 -10.37 -10.75
N LEU A 92 3.37 -9.91 -9.51
CA LEU A 92 3.57 -10.71 -8.31
C LEU A 92 2.60 -11.89 -8.23
N SER A 93 1.37 -11.74 -8.74
CA SER A 93 0.38 -12.82 -8.79
C SER A 93 0.78 -13.94 -9.75
N ILE A 94 1.51 -13.62 -10.83
CA ILE A 94 1.98 -14.61 -11.81
C ILE A 94 3.24 -15.32 -11.29
N ILE A 95 4.19 -14.57 -10.73
CA ILE A 95 5.50 -15.11 -10.32
C ILE A 95 5.45 -15.75 -8.92
N ASN A 96 4.47 -15.35 -8.10
CA ASN A 96 4.25 -15.73 -6.69
C ASN A 96 5.54 -16.12 -5.95
N PRO A 97 6.45 -15.16 -5.66
CA PRO A 97 7.75 -15.46 -5.04
C PRO A 97 7.65 -15.97 -3.60
N PHE A 98 6.45 -15.92 -3.01
CA PHE A 98 6.13 -16.45 -1.69
C PHE A 98 5.49 -17.84 -1.75
N ALA A 99 5.30 -18.42 -2.94
CA ALA A 99 4.88 -19.80 -3.07
C ALA A 99 5.91 -20.69 -2.34
N PRO A 100 5.46 -21.65 -1.50
CA PRO A 100 6.37 -22.62 -0.93
C PRO A 100 7.09 -23.32 -2.07
N LYS A 101 8.41 -23.49 -1.95
CA LYS A 101 9.19 -24.27 -2.92
C LYS A 101 8.65 -25.70 -2.88
N THR A 102 7.91 -26.10 -3.91
CA THR A 102 7.48 -27.49 -4.12
C THR A 102 8.73 -28.29 -4.49
N SER A 103 9.43 -28.80 -3.48
CA SER A 103 10.45 -29.83 -3.64
C SER A 103 9.77 -31.19 -3.49
N MET A 104 10.17 -32.19 -4.28
CA MET A 104 9.69 -33.57 -4.11
C MET A 104 10.00 -34.11 -2.70
N GLU A 105 10.98 -33.51 -2.01
CA GLU A 105 11.35 -33.82 -0.63
C GLU A 105 10.32 -33.36 0.42
N ASN A 106 9.45 -32.39 0.07
CA ASN A 106 8.48 -31.81 1.00
C ASN A 106 7.05 -32.34 0.81
N ILE A 107 6.86 -33.41 0.04
CA ILE A 107 5.54 -34.04 -0.12
C ILE A 107 5.26 -34.87 1.14
N PRO A 108 4.20 -34.58 1.90
CA PRO A 108 3.85 -35.38 3.06
C PRO A 108 3.45 -36.80 2.62
N VAL A 109 3.90 -37.80 3.38
CA VAL A 109 3.64 -39.22 3.09
C VAL A 109 2.14 -39.50 2.93
N THR A 110 1.29 -38.79 3.67
CA THR A 110 -0.18 -38.90 3.58
C THR A 110 -0.74 -38.52 2.21
N GLU A 111 -0.13 -37.56 1.52
CA GLU A 111 -0.55 -37.14 0.17
C GLU A 111 -0.11 -38.16 -0.88
N VAL A 112 1.07 -38.77 -0.70
CA VAL A 112 1.54 -39.89 -1.54
C VAL A 112 0.63 -41.11 -1.37
N GLU A 113 0.29 -41.46 -0.12
CA GLU A 113 -0.64 -42.55 0.19
C GLU A 113 -2.03 -42.31 -0.41
N GLU A 114 -2.55 -41.08 -0.32
CA GLU A 114 -3.83 -40.71 -0.94
C GLU A 114 -3.78 -40.80 -2.46
N TYR A 115 -2.71 -40.32 -3.09
CA TYR A 115 -2.50 -40.42 -4.54
C TYR A 115 -2.48 -41.87 -5.01
N ILE A 116 -1.71 -42.72 -4.34
CA ILE A 116 -1.62 -44.16 -4.66
C ILE A 116 -2.98 -44.82 -4.46
N ASN A 117 -3.65 -44.62 -3.33
CA ASN A 117 -4.95 -45.26 -3.06
C ASN A 117 -6.04 -44.81 -4.04
N THR A 118 -6.02 -43.54 -4.45
CA THR A 118 -7.00 -43.00 -5.40
C THR A 118 -6.76 -43.50 -6.82
N ASN A 119 -5.49 -43.65 -7.22
CA ASN A 119 -5.11 -44.02 -8.58
C ASN A 119 -4.65 -45.49 -8.73
N TYR A 120 -4.76 -46.29 -7.66
CA TYR A 120 -4.23 -47.65 -7.56
C TYR A 120 -4.60 -48.50 -8.79
N THR A 121 -5.88 -48.55 -9.12
CA THR A 121 -6.40 -49.37 -10.24
C THR A 121 -5.90 -48.89 -11.61
N SER A 122 -5.62 -47.59 -11.75
CA SER A 122 -5.16 -46.99 -13.01
C SER A 122 -3.65 -47.17 -13.22
N LEU A 123 -2.85 -47.09 -12.14
CA LEU A 123 -1.41 -47.34 -12.19
C LEU A 123 -1.12 -48.81 -12.48
N PHE A 124 -1.82 -49.74 -11.80
CA PHE A 124 -1.62 -51.16 -11.99
C PHE A 124 -2.02 -51.68 -13.38
N SER A 125 -2.94 -51.02 -14.09
CA SER A 125 -3.35 -51.50 -15.42
C SER A 125 -2.44 -50.99 -16.53
N LEU A 126 -2.03 -49.72 -16.48
CA LEU A 126 -1.32 -49.08 -17.59
C LEU A 126 0.20 -49.27 -17.51
N ASP A 127 0.78 -49.23 -16.31
CA ASP A 127 2.24 -49.38 -16.13
C ASP A 127 2.68 -50.85 -16.25
N ILE A 128 1.84 -51.79 -15.80
CA ILE A 128 2.07 -53.22 -15.98
C ILE A 128 2.00 -53.55 -17.47
N GLU A 129 0.98 -53.09 -18.19
CA GLU A 129 0.85 -53.43 -19.61
C GLU A 129 2.02 -52.88 -20.44
N ASP A 130 2.52 -51.67 -20.15
CA ASP A 130 3.71 -51.13 -20.83
C ASP A 130 5.00 -51.88 -20.45
N TYR A 131 5.17 -52.25 -19.17
CA TYR A 131 6.31 -53.03 -18.70
C TYR A 131 6.34 -54.45 -19.30
N PHE A 132 5.18 -55.13 -19.36
CA PHE A 132 5.06 -56.49 -19.91
C PHE A 132 4.96 -56.52 -21.44
N SER A 133 4.57 -55.42 -22.09
CA SER A 133 4.55 -55.32 -23.56
C SER A 133 5.87 -54.84 -24.15
N SER A 134 6.78 -54.31 -23.33
CA SER A 134 8.15 -54.08 -23.75
C SER A 134 8.83 -55.43 -24.01
N GLU A 135 9.37 -55.65 -25.21
CA GLU A 135 10.05 -56.90 -25.59
C GLU A 135 11.40 -57.13 -24.85
N GLU A 136 11.62 -56.50 -23.69
CA GLU A 136 12.74 -56.84 -22.82
C GLU A 136 12.39 -58.11 -22.04
N GLU A 137 13.17 -59.17 -22.29
CA GLU A 137 13.14 -60.43 -21.56
C GLU A 137 12.92 -60.22 -20.05
N ILE A 138 11.92 -60.92 -19.50
CA ILE A 138 11.57 -60.97 -18.07
C ILE A 138 12.66 -61.76 -17.30
N ASP A 139 13.93 -61.42 -17.50
CA ASP A 139 15.07 -62.11 -16.89
C ASP A 139 15.57 -61.40 -15.62
N GLN A 140 15.03 -60.22 -15.30
CA GLN A 140 15.50 -59.39 -14.17
C GLN A 140 14.42 -58.99 -13.16
N VAL A 141 13.25 -59.62 -13.17
CA VAL A 141 12.38 -59.53 -11.99
C VAL A 141 13.00 -60.41 -10.91
N GLN A 142 13.79 -59.80 -10.02
CA GLN A 142 14.09 -60.39 -8.71
C GLN A 142 12.79 -60.45 -7.91
N ILE A 143 11.94 -61.41 -8.24
CA ILE A 143 10.94 -61.92 -7.32
C ILE A 143 11.77 -62.35 -6.12
N LEU A 144 11.61 -61.62 -4.99
CA LEU A 144 12.21 -61.96 -3.71
C LEU A 144 12.18 -63.48 -3.57
N ASN A 145 13.34 -64.10 -3.35
CA ASN A 145 13.56 -65.56 -3.30
C ASN A 145 12.81 -66.24 -2.13
N ASN A 146 11.54 -65.93 -1.93
CA ASN A 146 10.61 -66.81 -1.27
C ASN A 146 10.04 -67.69 -2.38
N THR A 147 10.74 -68.78 -2.70
CA THR A 147 10.21 -69.84 -3.55
C THR A 147 8.96 -70.37 -2.86
N ILE A 148 7.80 -69.85 -3.24
CA ILE A 148 6.51 -70.43 -2.84
C ILE A 148 6.55 -71.86 -3.35
N THR A 149 6.45 -72.81 -2.45
CA THR A 149 6.45 -74.22 -2.83
C THR A 149 5.16 -74.54 -3.58
N GLU A 150 5.20 -75.51 -4.48
CA GLU A 150 4.00 -75.95 -5.21
C GLU A 150 2.89 -76.36 -4.24
N GLU A 151 3.26 -76.93 -3.09
CA GLU A 151 2.35 -77.30 -2.01
C GLU A 151 1.63 -76.08 -1.40
N GLU A 152 2.36 -75.02 -1.06
CA GLU A 152 1.78 -73.77 -0.53
C GLU A 152 0.89 -73.07 -1.54
N LEU A 153 1.25 -73.12 -2.83
CA LEU A 153 0.45 -72.55 -3.91
C LEU A 153 -0.87 -73.31 -4.06
N ILE A 154 -0.83 -74.65 -4.04
CA ILE A 154 -2.02 -75.49 -4.14
C ILE A 154 -2.92 -75.31 -2.92
N GLU A 155 -2.34 -75.20 -1.71
CA GLU A 155 -3.11 -74.99 -0.49
C GLU A 155 -3.83 -73.64 -0.50
N TYR A 156 -3.13 -72.56 -0.87
CA TYR A 156 -3.73 -71.24 -0.99
C TYR A 156 -4.87 -71.20 -2.03
N LEU A 157 -4.67 -71.83 -3.19
CA LEU A 157 -5.71 -71.91 -4.22
C LEU A 157 -6.92 -72.69 -3.70
N ASN A 158 -6.72 -73.85 -3.07
CA ASN A 158 -7.84 -74.62 -2.53
C ASN A 158 -8.59 -73.91 -1.39
N GLU A 159 -7.89 -73.11 -0.57
CA GLU A 159 -8.53 -72.35 0.52
C GLU A 159 -9.34 -71.15 0.00
N ASN A 160 -8.97 -70.59 -1.14
CA ASN A 160 -9.56 -69.35 -1.67
C ASN A 160 -10.38 -69.53 -2.96
N ILE A 161 -10.43 -70.74 -3.54
CA ILE A 161 -11.29 -71.04 -4.68
C ILE A 161 -12.70 -71.34 -4.18
N ASP A 162 -13.70 -70.71 -4.80
CA ASP A 162 -15.09 -70.89 -4.44
C ASP A 162 -15.55 -72.29 -4.92
N PRO A 163 -16.10 -73.17 -4.06
CA PRO A 163 -16.44 -74.57 -4.41
C PRO A 163 -17.40 -74.74 -5.60
N TYR A 164 -17.99 -73.66 -6.11
CA TYR A 164 -18.87 -73.68 -7.28
C TYR A 164 -18.13 -73.64 -8.63
N GLU A 165 -16.82 -73.39 -8.66
CA GLU A 165 -16.05 -73.30 -9.91
C GLU A 165 -15.57 -74.68 -10.41
N GLU A 166 -15.36 -75.64 -9.51
CA GLU A 166 -14.87 -77.01 -9.81
C GLU A 166 -15.83 -77.81 -10.71
N LEU A 167 -17.12 -77.45 -10.73
CA LEU A 167 -18.15 -78.14 -11.51
C LEU A 167 -18.13 -77.83 -13.01
N THR A 168 -17.29 -76.92 -13.49
CA THR A 168 -17.28 -76.49 -14.90
C THR A 168 -16.19 -77.12 -15.77
N ILE A 169 -15.25 -77.88 -15.20
CA ILE A 169 -14.06 -78.36 -15.93
C ILE A 169 -14.19 -79.82 -16.41
N THR A 170 -15.32 -80.50 -16.17
CA THR A 170 -15.52 -81.90 -16.62
C THR A 170 -16.60 -82.04 -17.71
N GLN A 171 -16.51 -81.28 -18.81
CA GLN A 171 -17.26 -81.59 -20.04
C GLN A 171 -16.44 -81.39 -21.31
#